data_AF-A0A543HG14-F1
#
_entry.id   AF-A0A543HG14-F1
#
_cell.length_a   1.000
_cell.length_b   1.000
_cell.length_c   1.000
_cell.angle_alpha   90.00
_cell.angle_beta   90.00
_cell.angle_gamma   90.00
#
_symmetry.space_group_name_H-M   'P 1'
#
loop_
_entity.id
_entity.type
_entity.pdbx_description
1 polymer ?
#
loop_
_entity_poly.entity_id
_entity_poly.type
_entity_poly.pdbx_seq_one_letter_code
_entity_poly.pdbx_strand_id
1 'polypeptide(L)'
;MTSFRPDSDVILTGTFYPAGVGAAGVAPMLSTCTFTTSDVDVTDYAPAIATGLPSGHLRMTKTYAGDLAGRSVTQFTSAFDQERGVGTYVALESFEGTVDGRRGAFAFAHAASTSGTDRFNEYGVIVPESGTAELAGITGTVRLRIDADGTHFLDVEYELPGGA
;
A
#
# COMPACT_ATOMS: atom_id res chain seq x y z
N MET A 1 12.78 -15.02 -21.17
CA MET A 1 12.30 -14.73 -19.80
C MET A 1 13.53 -14.33 -18.99
N THR A 2 13.92 -13.07 -19.09
CA THR A 2 15.11 -12.52 -18.42
C THR A 2 14.76 -12.30 -16.96
N SER A 3 15.38 -13.07 -16.07
CA SER A 3 15.29 -12.87 -14.62
C SER A 3 15.91 -11.52 -14.31
N PHE A 4 15.09 -10.55 -13.91
CA PHE A 4 15.54 -9.34 -13.26
C PHE A 4 16.08 -9.73 -11.88
N ARG A 5 17.41 -9.77 -11.74
CA ARG A 5 18.08 -9.77 -10.45
C ARG A 5 18.49 -8.31 -10.19
N PRO A 6 17.78 -7.56 -9.34
CA PRO A 6 18.31 -6.26 -8.94
C PRO A 6 19.64 -6.49 -8.22
N ASP A 7 20.68 -5.75 -8.62
CA ASP A 7 21.92 -5.69 -7.86
C ASP A 7 21.58 -5.26 -6.43
N SER A 8 22.07 -6.01 -5.44
CA SER A 8 21.78 -5.81 -4.01
C SER A 8 22.19 -4.43 -3.49
N ASP A 9 23.00 -3.70 -4.26
CA ASP A 9 23.52 -2.37 -3.93
C ASP A 9 22.59 -1.21 -4.40
N VAL A 10 21.49 -1.50 -5.12
CA VAL A 10 20.59 -0.46 -5.66
C VAL A 10 19.40 -0.15 -4.75
N ILE A 11 19.09 -0.97 -3.73
CA ILE A 11 17.81 -0.86 -3.00
C ILE A 11 17.84 0.20 -1.86
N LEU A 12 18.99 0.63 -1.33
CA LEU A 12 19.03 1.48 -0.13
C LEU A 12 20.21 2.47 -0.08
N THR A 13 20.27 3.44 -1.00
CA THR A 13 21.16 4.63 -0.84
C THR A 13 20.45 5.86 -0.28
N GLY A 14 19.14 5.78 -0.01
CA GLY A 14 18.36 6.89 0.53
C GLY A 14 18.28 6.86 2.06
N THR A 15 18.82 7.87 2.73
CA THR A 15 18.37 8.28 4.06
C THR A 15 16.83 8.33 4.06
N PHE A 16 16.17 7.64 5.00
CA PHE A 16 14.73 7.79 5.19
C PHE A 16 14.43 9.24 5.56
N TYR A 17 13.99 10.03 4.59
CA TYR A 17 13.50 11.38 4.85
C TYR A 17 12.20 11.28 5.66
N PRO A 18 12.00 12.14 6.68
CA PRO A 18 10.67 12.27 7.27
C PRO A 18 9.68 12.67 6.18
N ALA A 19 8.46 12.12 6.25
CA ALA A 19 7.38 12.46 5.34
C ALA A 19 7.14 13.98 5.31
N GLY A 20 7.38 14.59 4.16
CA GLY A 20 7.26 16.01 3.85
C GLY A 20 8.17 16.28 2.66
N VAL A 21 7.73 16.73 1.50
CA VAL A 21 7.00 17.97 1.23
C VAL A 21 6.31 17.77 -0.13
N GLY A 22 4.99 17.97 -0.21
CA GLY A 22 4.28 18.05 -1.50
C GLY A 22 4.89 19.15 -2.35
N ALA A 23 4.99 18.93 -3.66
CA ALA A 23 5.45 19.97 -4.56
C ALA A 23 4.52 21.18 -4.44
N ALA A 24 5.06 22.35 -4.10
CA ALA A 24 4.26 23.55 -3.96
C ALA A 24 3.61 23.90 -5.31
N GLY A 25 2.27 23.79 -5.41
CA GLY A 25 1.54 24.35 -6.54
C GLY A 25 0.09 23.89 -6.75
N VAL A 26 -0.31 22.71 -6.27
CA VAL A 26 -1.67 22.17 -6.49
C VAL A 26 -2.25 21.67 -5.17
N ALA A 27 -3.52 21.97 -4.88
CA ALA A 27 -4.17 21.40 -3.71
C ALA A 27 -4.36 19.89 -3.93
N PRO A 28 -3.98 19.03 -2.97
CA PRO A 28 -4.14 17.60 -3.14
C PRO A 28 -5.63 17.25 -3.22
N MET A 29 -5.94 16.31 -4.11
CA MET A 29 -7.27 15.71 -4.25
C MET A 29 -7.43 14.59 -3.22
N LEU A 30 -8.63 14.42 -2.68
CA LEU A 30 -8.95 13.34 -1.75
C LEU A 30 -10.01 12.43 -2.38
N SER A 31 -9.67 11.16 -2.58
CA SER A 31 -10.61 10.10 -2.98
C SER A 31 -10.76 9.09 -1.86
N THR A 32 -12.00 8.68 -1.58
CA THR A 32 -12.30 7.63 -0.59
C THR A 32 -13.00 6.46 -1.25
N CYS A 33 -12.60 5.25 -0.86
CA CYS A 33 -13.26 4.03 -1.31
C CYS A 33 -13.32 2.97 -0.21
N THR A 34 -14.16 1.97 -0.42
CA THR A 34 -14.18 0.74 0.37
C THR A 34 -13.47 -0.38 -0.38
N PHE A 35 -12.99 -1.40 0.33
CA PHE A 35 -12.44 -2.58 -0.30
C PHE A 35 -12.76 -3.89 0.41
N THR A 36 -12.68 -4.97 -0.36
CA THR A 36 -12.77 -6.35 0.13
C THR A 36 -11.57 -7.16 -0.34
N THR A 37 -11.18 -8.17 0.43
CA THR A 37 -10.02 -9.04 0.16
C THR A 37 -10.46 -10.41 -0.33
N SER A 38 -9.72 -10.98 -1.28
CA SER A 38 -9.94 -12.29 -1.92
C SER A 38 -8.61 -12.90 -2.38
N ASP A 39 -8.64 -14.12 -2.91
CA ASP A 39 -7.48 -14.81 -3.52
C ASP A 39 -6.20 -14.78 -2.67
N VAL A 40 -6.30 -15.19 -1.40
CA VAL A 40 -5.18 -15.18 -0.45
C VAL A 40 -4.31 -16.42 -0.67
N ASP A 41 -3.10 -16.20 -1.17
CA ASP A 41 -2.07 -17.22 -1.35
C ASP A 41 -0.93 -17.01 -0.35
N VAL A 42 -0.76 -17.93 0.58
CA VAL A 42 0.35 -17.91 1.54
C VAL A 42 1.61 -18.44 0.86
N THR A 43 2.70 -17.69 0.99
CA THR A 43 4.03 -18.11 0.56
C THR A 43 4.79 -18.71 1.73
N ASP A 44 5.39 -19.88 1.53
CA ASP A 44 6.26 -20.50 2.51
C ASP A 44 7.63 -19.80 2.51
N TYR A 45 7.68 -18.67 3.21
CA TYR A 45 8.91 -17.92 3.45
C TYR A 45 9.01 -17.60 4.94
N ALA A 46 10.03 -18.17 5.58
CA ALA A 46 10.42 -17.85 6.95
C ALA A 46 11.89 -17.41 6.96
N PRO A 47 12.24 -16.29 7.63
CA PRO A 47 13.63 -15.92 7.81
C PRO A 47 14.35 -16.97 8.66
N ALA A 48 15.64 -17.20 8.39
CA ALA A 48 16.45 -18.15 9.16
C ALA A 48 16.70 -17.70 10.62
N ILE A 49 16.40 -16.44 10.95
CA ILE A 49 16.52 -15.86 12.28
C ILE A 49 15.15 -15.87 12.94
N ALA A 50 15.02 -16.60 14.05
CA ALA A 50 13.82 -16.59 14.86
C ALA A 50 13.68 -15.27 15.62
N THR A 51 12.46 -14.74 15.67
CA THR A 51 12.10 -13.58 16.51
C THR A 51 10.98 -13.98 17.47
N GLY A 52 10.53 -13.04 18.32
CA GLY A 52 9.40 -13.27 19.22
C GLY A 52 8.02 -13.35 18.55
N LEU A 53 7.93 -13.06 17.25
CA LEU A 53 6.70 -13.17 16.46
C LEU A 53 6.95 -14.03 15.21
N PRO A 54 5.97 -14.83 14.76
CA PRO A 54 6.11 -15.56 13.51
C PRO A 54 6.10 -14.59 12.32
N SER A 55 6.89 -14.92 11.30
CA SER A 55 6.89 -14.18 10.03
C SER A 55 5.89 -14.79 9.06
N GLY A 56 5.22 -13.95 8.29
CA GLY A 56 4.29 -14.36 7.23
C GLY A 56 4.57 -13.62 5.94
N HIS A 57 4.37 -14.30 4.82
CA HIS A 57 4.37 -13.69 3.48
C HIS A 57 3.17 -14.25 2.72
N LEU A 58 2.37 -13.38 2.13
CA LEU A 58 1.23 -13.77 1.30
C LEU A 58 1.02 -12.80 0.15
N ARG A 59 0.30 -13.28 -0.85
CA ARG A 59 -0.30 -12.50 -1.92
C ARG A 59 -1.81 -12.47 -1.71
N MET A 60 -2.46 -11.36 -2.00
CA MET A 60 -3.93 -11.26 -2.01
C MET A 60 -4.44 -10.36 -3.13
N THR A 61 -5.69 -10.52 -3.52
CA THR A 61 -6.41 -9.59 -4.39
C THR A 61 -7.34 -8.72 -3.54
N LYS A 62 -7.36 -7.40 -3.77
CA LYS A 62 -8.40 -6.52 -3.21
C LYS A 62 -9.27 -5.95 -4.31
N THR A 63 -10.56 -5.81 -4.04
CA THR A 63 -11.53 -5.13 -4.94
C THR A 63 -12.00 -3.84 -4.29
N TYR A 64 -11.93 -2.74 -5.03
CA TYR A 64 -12.21 -1.38 -4.57
C TYR A 64 -13.51 -0.83 -5.17
N ALA A 65 -14.29 -0.10 -4.38
CA ALA A 65 -15.51 0.56 -4.80
C ALA A 65 -15.68 1.94 -4.12
N GLY A 66 -16.01 2.96 -4.93
CA GLY A 66 -16.12 4.35 -4.50
C GLY A 66 -15.48 5.28 -5.53
N ASP A 67 -14.87 6.36 -5.07
CA ASP A 67 -14.11 7.31 -5.90
C ASP A 67 -12.91 6.63 -6.58
N LEU A 68 -12.36 5.63 -5.89
CA LEU A 68 -11.39 4.68 -6.43
C LEU A 68 -12.07 3.32 -6.63
N ALA A 69 -12.08 2.84 -7.88
CA ALA A 69 -12.78 1.61 -8.26
C ALA A 69 -11.91 0.74 -9.15
N GLY A 70 -11.82 -0.55 -8.84
CA GLY A 70 -10.92 -1.46 -9.55
C GLY A 70 -10.49 -2.62 -8.68
N ARG A 71 -9.31 -3.17 -8.95
CA ARG A 71 -8.70 -4.18 -8.09
C ARG A 71 -7.22 -3.92 -7.89
N SER A 72 -6.65 -4.68 -6.98
CA SER A 72 -5.20 -4.76 -6.85
C SER A 72 -4.72 -6.17 -6.61
N VAL A 73 -3.40 -6.34 -6.77
CA VAL A 73 -2.66 -7.48 -6.24
C VAL A 73 -1.67 -6.96 -5.21
N THR A 74 -1.78 -7.45 -3.98
CA THR A 74 -0.96 -7.05 -2.84
C THR A 74 0.06 -8.13 -2.52
N GLN A 75 1.32 -7.73 -2.39
CA GLN A 75 2.35 -8.50 -1.70
C GLN A 75 2.39 -8.02 -0.25
N PHE A 76 2.22 -8.94 0.70
CA PHE A 76 2.08 -8.63 2.11
C PHE A 76 3.09 -9.45 2.90
N THR A 77 3.85 -8.80 3.79
CA THR A 77 4.75 -9.49 4.70
C THR A 77 4.60 -8.93 6.11
N SER A 78 4.77 -9.79 7.11
CA SER A 78 4.50 -9.45 8.50
C SER A 78 5.42 -10.17 9.47
N ALA A 79 5.59 -9.57 10.64
CA ALA A 79 5.91 -10.28 11.89
C ALA A 79 4.69 -10.09 12.80
N PHE A 80 3.83 -11.10 12.89
CA PHE A 80 2.49 -10.95 13.44
C PHE A 80 1.98 -12.22 14.11
N ASP A 81 1.57 -12.10 15.37
CA ASP A 81 0.90 -13.16 16.10
C ASP A 81 -0.62 -13.04 15.89
N GLN A 82 -1.18 -14.02 15.17
CA GLN A 82 -2.61 -14.05 14.83
C GLN A 82 -3.52 -14.25 16.04
N GLU A 83 -3.07 -15.00 17.06
CA GLU A 83 -3.89 -15.27 18.25
C GLU A 83 -3.99 -14.03 19.14
N ARG A 84 -2.88 -13.30 19.28
CA ARG A 84 -2.81 -12.09 20.10
C ARG A 84 -3.21 -10.83 19.36
N GLY A 85 -3.23 -10.87 18.02
CA GLY A 85 -3.45 -9.70 17.18
C GLY A 85 -2.34 -8.66 17.28
N VAL A 86 -1.10 -9.08 17.57
CA VAL A 86 0.03 -8.19 17.82
C VAL A 86 1.06 -8.32 16.71
N GLY A 87 1.52 -7.19 16.19
CA GLY A 87 2.66 -7.19 15.29
C GLY A 87 2.63 -6.04 14.29
N THR A 88 3.38 -6.23 13.21
CA THR A 88 3.54 -5.26 12.14
C THR A 88 3.41 -5.95 10.79
N TYR A 89 2.77 -5.27 9.85
CA TYR A 89 2.83 -5.64 8.44
C TYR A 89 3.40 -4.52 7.60
N VAL A 90 3.95 -4.89 6.45
CA VAL A 90 4.23 -4.01 5.33
C VAL A 90 3.69 -4.66 4.06
N ALA A 91 3.16 -3.83 3.16
CA ALA A 91 2.52 -4.30 1.94
C ALA A 91 2.88 -3.38 0.77
N LEU A 92 3.14 -3.99 -0.39
CA LEU A 92 3.28 -3.32 -1.67
C LEU A 92 2.15 -3.80 -2.58
N GLU A 93 1.44 -2.87 -3.17
CA GLU A 93 0.21 -3.15 -3.87
C GLU A 93 0.23 -2.55 -5.27
N SER A 94 -0.14 -3.35 -6.28
CA SER A 94 -0.33 -2.89 -7.66
C SER A 94 -1.83 -2.78 -7.94
N PHE A 95 -2.33 -1.56 -8.11
CA PHE A 95 -3.72 -1.25 -8.40
C PHE A 95 -3.94 -1.02 -9.89
N GLU A 96 -5.07 -1.50 -10.41
CA GLU A 96 -5.59 -1.17 -11.74
C GLU A 96 -7.07 -0.79 -11.63
N GLY A 97 -7.47 0.32 -12.26
CA GLY A 97 -8.84 0.82 -12.15
C GLY A 97 -9.00 2.28 -12.53
N THR A 98 -9.88 2.96 -11.80
CA THR A 98 -10.16 4.38 -11.95
C THR A 98 -10.03 5.11 -10.63
N VAL A 99 -9.53 6.35 -10.67
CA VAL A 99 -9.52 7.31 -9.55
C VAL A 99 -10.22 8.58 -10.03
N ASP A 100 -11.33 8.96 -9.38
CA ASP A 100 -12.17 10.10 -9.79
C ASP A 100 -12.51 10.07 -11.29
N GLY A 101 -12.79 8.87 -11.82
CA GLY A 101 -13.10 8.64 -13.23
C GLY A 101 -11.89 8.54 -14.18
N ARG A 102 -10.66 8.81 -13.72
CA ARG A 102 -9.43 8.69 -14.53
C ARG A 102 -8.90 7.27 -14.50
N ARG A 103 -8.76 6.64 -15.67
CA ARG A 103 -8.33 5.24 -15.80
C ARG A 103 -6.83 5.09 -15.85
N GLY A 104 -6.32 4.13 -15.10
CA GLY A 104 -4.92 3.76 -15.14
C GLY A 104 -4.58 2.67 -14.11
N ALA A 105 -3.30 2.60 -13.81
CA ALA A 105 -2.74 1.74 -12.79
C ALA A 105 -1.60 2.49 -12.08
N PHE A 106 -1.36 2.16 -10.83
CA PHE A 106 -0.22 2.63 -10.04
C PHE A 106 0.08 1.64 -8.92
N ALA A 107 1.25 1.76 -8.30
CA ALA A 107 1.60 0.99 -7.12
C ALA A 107 1.58 1.88 -5.88
N PHE A 108 1.25 1.32 -4.71
CA PHE A 108 1.37 2.00 -3.43
C PHE A 108 1.88 1.05 -2.35
N ALA A 109 2.66 1.58 -1.42
CA ALA A 109 3.16 0.86 -0.26
C ALA A 109 2.40 1.32 0.99
N HIS A 110 2.13 0.40 1.92
CA HIS A 110 1.50 0.72 3.19
C HIS A 110 1.93 -0.22 4.31
N ALA A 111 1.95 0.28 5.55
CA ALA A 111 2.35 -0.46 6.73
C ALA A 111 1.57 0.02 7.96
N ALA A 112 1.44 -0.85 8.95
CA ALA A 112 1.00 -0.47 10.28
C ALA A 112 1.41 -1.51 11.33
N SER A 113 1.43 -1.07 12.57
CA SER A 113 1.60 -1.89 13.77
C SER A 113 0.32 -1.91 14.62
N THR A 114 0.18 -2.94 15.43
CA THR A 114 -0.88 -3.06 16.44
C THR A 114 -0.38 -3.82 17.67
N SER A 115 -0.86 -3.41 18.85
CA SER A 115 -0.72 -4.14 20.11
C SER A 115 -1.94 -5.00 20.45
N GLY A 116 -2.86 -5.20 19.49
CA GLY A 116 -4.09 -5.98 19.63
C GLY A 116 -5.33 -5.12 19.91
N THR A 117 -5.15 -3.94 20.51
CA THR A 117 -6.25 -3.00 20.83
C THR A 117 -6.12 -1.64 20.17
N ASP A 118 -4.94 -1.33 19.62
CA ASP A 118 -4.62 -0.05 18.99
C ASP A 118 -4.04 -0.25 17.59
N ARG A 119 -3.83 0.86 16.88
CA ARG A 119 -3.17 0.93 15.58
C ARG A 119 -2.22 2.12 15.58
N PHE A 120 -0.97 1.90 15.19
CA PHE A 120 0.08 2.92 15.20
C PHE A 120 1.16 2.61 14.15
N ASN A 121 2.17 3.49 14.02
CA ASN A 121 3.21 3.41 12.98
C ASN A 121 2.63 3.27 11.57
N GLU A 122 1.55 3.99 11.29
CA GLU A 122 0.90 3.96 9.99
C GLU A 122 1.77 4.68 8.95
N TYR A 123 1.95 4.03 7.81
CA TYR A 123 2.65 4.58 6.66
C TYR A 123 1.89 4.21 5.40
N GLY A 124 1.83 5.14 4.44
CA GLY A 124 1.24 4.90 3.15
C GLY A 124 1.70 5.90 2.10
N VAL A 125 2.17 5.42 0.96
CA VAL A 125 2.67 6.26 -0.13
C VAL A 125 2.35 5.64 -1.49
N ILE A 126 2.02 6.48 -2.46
CA ILE A 126 2.01 6.10 -3.87
C ILE A 126 3.48 5.97 -4.33
N VAL A 127 3.82 4.83 -4.93
CA VAL A 127 5.18 4.58 -5.43
C VAL A 127 5.48 5.56 -6.56
N PRO A 128 6.55 6.37 -6.46
CA PRO A 128 6.90 7.34 -7.49
C PRO A 128 7.00 6.70 -8.87
N GLU A 129 6.54 7.43 -9.89
CA GLU A 129 6.60 7.03 -11.32
C GLU A 129 5.87 5.72 -11.68
N SER A 130 5.10 5.13 -10.76
CA SER A 130 4.35 3.90 -11.01
C SER A 130 3.06 4.10 -11.80
N GLY A 131 2.58 5.35 -11.88
CA GLY A 131 1.35 5.74 -12.56
C GLY A 131 1.39 5.47 -14.07
N THR A 132 0.27 5.03 -14.62
CA THR A 132 0.10 4.74 -16.05
C THR A 132 -1.14 5.41 -16.63
N ALA A 133 -1.18 5.57 -17.96
CA ALA A 133 -2.30 6.18 -18.68
C ALA A 133 -2.72 7.53 -18.09
N GLU A 134 -3.99 7.71 -17.71
CA GLU A 134 -4.50 8.98 -17.16
C GLU A 134 -4.04 9.23 -15.72
N LEU A 135 -3.40 8.24 -15.10
CA LEU A 135 -2.78 8.32 -13.78
C LEU A 135 -1.26 8.46 -13.88
N ALA A 136 -0.69 8.69 -15.06
CA ALA A 136 0.74 8.91 -15.22
C ALA A 136 1.21 10.13 -14.43
N GLY A 137 2.25 9.95 -13.62
CA GLY A 137 2.79 11.00 -12.74
C GLY A 137 2.02 11.21 -11.44
N ILE A 138 1.07 10.32 -11.10
CA ILE A 138 0.39 10.37 -9.80
C ILE A 138 1.37 10.27 -8.64
N THR A 139 1.23 11.17 -7.66
CA THR A 139 1.97 11.18 -6.39
C THR A 139 0.97 11.34 -5.26
N GLY A 140 1.32 10.91 -4.06
CA GLY A 140 0.41 11.04 -2.93
C GLY A 140 0.67 10.09 -1.78
N THR A 141 -0.21 10.16 -0.79
CA THR A 141 -0.24 9.26 0.36
C THR A 141 -1.52 8.44 0.36
N VAL A 142 -1.47 7.30 1.05
CA VAL A 142 -2.64 6.45 1.23
C VAL A 142 -2.85 6.18 2.70
N ARG A 143 -4.10 6.07 3.12
CA ARG A 143 -4.46 5.71 4.49
C ARG A 143 -5.50 4.62 4.50
N LEU A 144 -5.24 3.58 5.28
CA LEU A 144 -6.20 2.51 5.50
C LEU A 144 -6.90 2.74 6.84
N ARG A 145 -8.22 2.58 6.83
CA ARG A 145 -9.06 2.73 8.02
C ARG A 145 -10.04 1.57 8.08
N ILE A 146 -10.32 1.09 9.29
CA ILE A 146 -11.31 0.04 9.52
C ILE A 146 -12.35 0.63 10.47
N ASP A 147 -13.60 0.63 10.07
CA ASP A 147 -14.70 1.08 10.92
C ASP A 147 -15.12 0.00 11.91
N ALA A 148 -15.90 0.39 12.92
CA ALA A 148 -16.31 -0.50 14.01
C ALA A 148 -17.15 -1.70 13.53
N ASP A 149 -17.76 -1.60 12.34
CA ASP A 149 -18.52 -2.67 11.70
C ASP A 149 -17.65 -3.62 10.85
N GLY A 150 -16.33 -3.37 10.78
CA GLY A 150 -15.37 -4.14 9.99
C GLY A 150 -15.24 -3.69 8.53
N THR A 151 -15.92 -2.61 8.12
CA THR A 151 -15.77 -2.05 6.77
C THR A 151 -14.37 -1.46 6.61
N HIS A 152 -13.69 -1.88 5.55
CA HIS A 152 -12.35 -1.40 5.22
C HIS A 152 -12.44 -0.23 4.24
N PHE A 153 -11.74 0.85 4.55
CA PHE A 153 -11.63 2.05 3.74
C PHE A 153 -10.18 2.30 3.31
N LEU A 154 -10.04 2.88 2.13
CA LEU A 154 -8.80 3.46 1.64
C LEU A 154 -9.07 4.91 1.25
N ASP A 155 -8.36 5.82 1.91
CA ASP A 155 -8.29 7.23 1.55
C ASP A 155 -7.00 7.46 0.76
N VAL A 156 -7.11 8.15 -0.37
CA VAL A 156 -5.98 8.50 -1.23
C VAL A 156 -5.92 10.01 -1.37
N GLU A 157 -4.89 10.61 -0.80
CA GLU A 157 -4.58 12.03 -0.97
C GLU A 157 -3.50 12.16 -2.05
N TYR A 158 -3.84 12.71 -3.22
CA TYR A 158 -2.98 12.64 -4.40
C TYR A 158 -2.95 13.91 -5.26
N GLU A 159 -1.92 14.00 -6.10
CA GLU A 159 -1.74 15.02 -7.12
C GLU A 159 -1.49 14.35 -8.48
N LEU A 160 -1.85 15.06 -9.57
CA LEU A 160 -1.56 14.65 -10.95
C LEU A 160 -0.94 15.82 -11.74
N PRO A 161 0.00 15.57 -12.66
CA PRO A 161 0.54 16.59 -13.54
C PRO A 161 -0.57 17.27 -14.35
N GLY A 162 -0.66 18.60 -14.27
CA GLY A 162 -1.69 19.37 -14.96
C GLY A 162 -3.04 19.45 -14.23
N GLY A 163 -3.10 19.08 -12.95
CA GLY A 163 -4.28 19.28 -12.09
C GLY A 163 -4.60 20.76 -11.90
N ALA A 164 -5.85 21.13 -12.19
CA ALA A 164 -6.50 22.35 -11.72
C ALA A 164 -7.35 22.03 -10.50
#